data_AF-A0A958S0X3-F1
#
_entry.id   AF-A0A958S0X3-F1
#
_cell.length_a   1.000
_cell.length_b   1.000
_cell.length_c   1.000
_cell.angle_alpha   90.00
_cell.angle_beta   90.00
_cell.angle_gamma   90.00
#
_symmetry.space_group_name_H-M   'P 1'
#
loop_
_entity.id
_entity.type
_entity.pdbx_description
1 polymer ?
#
loop_
_entity_poly.entity_id
_entity_poly.type
_entity_poly.pdbx_seq_one_letter_code
_entity_poly.pdbx_strand_id
1 'polypeptide(L)'
;KNATHYQLTAALSSVSAYQWQPNTNTYTAVNPEQNAFGTTTQTQPIVCKIPQTNLNLQLQLPNNTNIPSTTAITIWLGITYLKEQNNTHTPYKTPKAMQCIAII
;
A
#
# COMPACT_ATOMS: atom_id res chain seq x y z
N LYS A 1 25.82 5.22 7.10
CA LYS A 1 25.26 5.22 5.72
C LYS A 1 23.83 5.72 5.85
N ASN A 2 23.50 6.87 5.28
CA ASN A 2 22.19 7.51 5.49
C ASN A 2 21.41 7.49 4.17
N ALA A 3 20.08 7.42 4.26
CA ALA A 3 19.21 7.63 3.12
C ALA A 3 19.34 9.07 2.62
N THR A 4 19.42 9.25 1.31
CA THR A 4 19.45 10.59 0.70
C THR A 4 18.07 10.99 0.20
N HIS A 5 17.25 9.99 -0.15
CA HIS A 5 15.89 10.19 -0.66
C HIS A 5 14.90 9.25 0.02
N TYR A 6 13.62 9.56 -0.12
CA TYR A 6 12.51 8.66 0.18
C TYR A 6 11.50 8.66 -0.96
N GLN A 7 10.68 7.62 -1.01
CA GLN A 7 9.61 7.48 -1.98
C GLN A 7 8.36 7.04 -1.25
N LEU A 8 7.24 7.71 -1.51
CA LEU A 8 5.95 7.33 -0.95
C LEU A 8 5.25 6.40 -1.92
N THR A 9 4.64 5.34 -1.39
CA THR A 9 3.81 4.40 -2.15
C THR A 9 2.40 4.46 -1.59
N ALA A 10 1.44 4.83 -2.41
CA ALA A 10 0.03 4.63 -2.13
C ALA A 10 -0.39 3.29 -2.76
N ALA A 11 -1.14 2.47 -2.05
CA ALA A 11 -1.63 1.20 -2.54
C ALA A 11 -3.11 1.04 -2.24
N LEU A 12 -3.85 0.49 -3.20
CA LEU A 12 -5.25 0.14 -3.06
C LEU A 12 -5.35 -1.38 -2.96
N SER A 13 -6.01 -1.86 -1.91
CA SER A 13 -6.20 -3.28 -1.64
C SER A 13 -7.65 -3.54 -1.26
N SER A 14 -8.07 -4.80 -1.36
CA SER A 14 -9.35 -5.28 -0.87
C SER A 14 -9.09 -6.23 0.29
N VAL A 15 -10.00 -6.21 1.27
CA VAL A 15 -9.99 -7.13 2.41
C VAL A 15 -11.39 -7.68 2.57
N SER A 16 -11.50 -9.01 2.56
CA SER A 16 -12.78 -9.68 2.79
C SER A 16 -13.09 -9.80 4.29
N ALA A 17 -14.38 -9.73 4.63
CA ALA A 17 -14.87 -10.10 5.95
C ALA A 17 -14.50 -11.55 6.29
N TYR A 18 -14.30 -11.81 7.58
CA TYR A 18 -14.02 -13.14 8.09
C TYR A 18 -15.22 -13.69 8.81
N GLN A 19 -15.51 -14.97 8.58
CA GLN A 19 -16.57 -15.71 9.26
C GLN A 19 -15.96 -16.85 10.07
N TRP A 20 -16.45 -17.03 11.30
CA TRP A 20 -16.10 -18.17 12.14
C TRP A 20 -16.67 -19.47 11.56
N GLN A 21 -15.83 -20.50 11.47
CA GLN A 21 -16.17 -21.85 11.02
C GLN A 21 -16.13 -22.81 12.23
N PRO A 22 -17.29 -23.20 12.79
CA PRO A 22 -17.35 -24.04 13.99
C PRO A 22 -16.73 -25.43 13.79
N ASN A 23 -16.89 -26.02 12.60
CA ASN A 23 -16.41 -27.37 12.32
C ASN A 23 -14.88 -27.47 12.28
N THR A 24 -14.20 -26.37 11.97
CA THR A 24 -12.73 -26.30 11.88
C THR A 24 -12.11 -25.45 12.98
N ASN A 25 -12.93 -24.79 13.82
CA ASN A 25 -12.49 -23.83 14.83
C ASN A 25 -11.55 -22.74 14.29
N THR A 26 -11.87 -22.21 13.11
CA THR A 26 -11.04 -21.19 12.44
C THR A 26 -11.88 -20.08 11.84
N TYR A 27 -11.27 -18.91 11.64
CA TYR A 27 -11.86 -17.85 10.82
C TYR A 27 -11.42 -18.00 9.37
N THR A 28 -12.36 -17.93 8.43
CA THR A 28 -12.08 -17.96 6.99
C THR A 28 -12.62 -16.71 6.31
N ALA A 29 -11.89 -16.19 5.33
CA ALA A 29 -12.37 -15.11 4.49
C ALA A 29 -13.63 -15.55 3.73
N VAL A 30 -14.65 -14.69 3.68
CA VAL A 30 -15.89 -14.95 2.93
C VAL A 30 -15.61 -14.95 1.42
N ASN A 31 -14.73 -14.06 0.96
CA ASN A 31 -14.25 -13.96 -0.42
C ASN A 31 -12.71 -14.04 -0.44
N PRO A 32 -12.10 -15.23 -0.38
CA PRO A 32 -10.64 -15.38 -0.28
C PRO A 32 -9.89 -14.86 -1.52
N GLU A 33 -10.55 -14.83 -2.68
CA GLU A 33 -9.98 -14.32 -3.94
C GLU A 33 -9.97 -12.79 -4.03
N GLN A 34 -10.73 -12.11 -3.16
CA GLN A 34 -10.85 -10.65 -3.14
C GLN A 34 -9.78 -10.01 -2.25
N ASN A 35 -8.58 -10.58 -2.19
CA ASN A 35 -7.45 -10.02 -1.46
C ASN A 35 -6.48 -9.37 -2.46
N ALA A 36 -6.57 -8.05 -2.55
CA ALA A 36 -5.78 -7.11 -3.35
C ALA A 36 -6.38 -6.69 -4.71
N PHE A 37 -6.47 -5.36 -4.88
CA PHE A 37 -6.65 -4.71 -6.18
C PHE A 37 -5.34 -4.52 -6.95
N GLY A 38 -4.19 -4.87 -6.34
CA GLY A 38 -2.86 -4.83 -6.97
C GLY A 38 -2.42 -3.46 -7.46
N THR A 39 -3.16 -2.39 -7.16
CA THR A 39 -2.92 -1.06 -7.72
C THR A 39 -2.06 -0.25 -6.77
N THR A 40 -0.92 0.21 -7.26
CA THR A 40 0.00 1.07 -6.50
C THR A 40 0.43 2.27 -7.33
N THR A 41 0.47 3.43 -6.71
CA THR A 41 1.07 4.65 -7.26
C THR A 41 2.23 5.05 -6.38
N GLN A 42 3.33 5.51 -6.96
CA GLN A 42 4.48 5.97 -6.21
C GLN A 42 4.86 7.39 -6.61
N THR A 43 5.43 8.15 -5.67
CA THR A 43 6.09 9.41 -6.00
C THR A 43 7.37 9.13 -6.77
N GLN A 44 7.95 10.17 -7.37
CA GLN A 44 9.38 10.18 -7.67
C GLN A 44 10.20 10.14 -6.36
N PRO A 45 11.50 9.79 -6.41
CA PRO A 45 12.40 9.97 -5.28
C PRO A 45 12.42 11.42 -4.79
N ILE A 46 12.26 11.62 -3.48
CA ILE A 46 12.22 12.93 -2.82
C ILE A 46 13.41 13.06 -1.90
N VAL A 47 14.15 14.17 -1.99
CA VAL A 47 15.33 14.45 -1.14
C VAL A 47 14.91 14.55 0.33
N CYS A 48 15.50 13.73 1.21
CA CYS A 48 15.15 13.70 2.65
C CYS A 48 15.41 15.03 3.38
N LYS A 49 16.35 15.83 2.90
CA LYS A 49 16.75 17.10 3.55
C LYS A 49 15.79 18.25 3.28
N ILE A 50 14.88 18.11 2.31
CA ILE A 50 13.98 19.18 1.89
C ILE A 50 12.57 18.80 2.30
N PRO A 51 11.93 19.56 3.23
CA PRO A 51 10.53 19.35 3.56
C PRO A 51 9.67 19.48 2.31
N GLN A 52 8.83 18.49 2.04
CA GLN A 52 7.81 18.58 1.00
C GLN A 52 6.44 18.82 1.63
N THR A 53 5.67 19.69 1.00
CA THR A 53 4.27 19.95 1.32
C THR A 53 3.42 19.67 0.10
N ASN A 54 2.15 19.31 0.31
CA ASN A 54 1.17 19.15 -0.77
C ASN A 54 1.51 18.06 -1.80
N LEU A 55 2.09 16.95 -1.35
CA LEU A 55 2.27 15.77 -2.19
C LEU A 55 0.91 15.18 -2.54
N ASN A 56 0.62 15.04 -3.82
CA ASN A 56 -0.60 14.41 -4.32
C ASN A 56 -0.27 13.05 -4.94
N LEU A 57 -0.90 12.00 -4.42
CA LEU A 57 -0.83 10.64 -4.94
C LEU A 57 -2.25 10.25 -5.35
N GLN A 58 -2.49 10.14 -6.66
CA GLN A 58 -3.77 9.70 -7.17
C GLN A 58 -3.77 8.18 -7.32
N LEU A 59 -4.74 7.53 -6.68
CA LEU A 59 -5.07 6.13 -6.88
C LEU A 59 -6.28 6.06 -7.78
N GLN A 60 -6.21 5.21 -8.81
CA GLN A 60 -7.34 4.94 -9.68
C GLN A 60 -7.92 3.58 -9.31
N LEU A 61 -9.22 3.56 -9.01
CA LEU A 61 -9.96 2.32 -8.85
C LEU A 61 -10.09 1.65 -10.23
N PRO A 62 -9.85 0.33 -10.35
CA PRO A 62 -10.12 -0.37 -11.59
C PRO A 62 -11.62 -0.33 -11.90
N ASN A 63 -11.96 0.18 -13.09
CA ASN A 63 -13.33 0.52 -13.52
C ASN A 63 -14.34 -0.66 -13.52
N ASN A 64 -13.90 -1.90 -13.31
CA ASN A 64 -14.70 -3.12 -13.55
C ASN A 64 -14.73 -4.10 -12.37
N THR A 65 -14.62 -3.62 -11.14
CA THR A 65 -14.65 -4.53 -9.99
C THR A 65 -16.02 -4.57 -9.35
N ASN A 66 -16.73 -5.68 -9.58
CA ASN A 66 -17.86 -6.08 -8.75
C ASN A 66 -17.31 -6.46 -7.38
N ILE A 67 -17.25 -5.48 -6.48
CA ILE A 67 -16.82 -5.68 -5.10
C ILE A 67 -18.00 -6.27 -4.32
N PRO A 68 -17.88 -7.48 -3.77
CA PRO A 68 -18.93 -8.04 -2.93
C PRO A 68 -19.19 -7.15 -1.71
N SER A 69 -20.44 -7.12 -1.22
CA SER A 69 -20.80 -6.36 -0.01
C SER A 69 -20.07 -6.81 1.26
N THR A 70 -19.47 -8.00 1.24
CA THR A 70 -18.65 -8.58 2.30
C THR A 70 -17.15 -8.31 2.11
N THR A 71 -16.78 -7.31 1.31
CA THR A 71 -15.41 -6.88 1.06
C THR A 71 -15.32 -5.37 1.20
N ALA A 72 -14.27 -4.89 1.87
CA ALA A 72 -13.97 -3.47 1.99
C ALA A 72 -12.75 -3.09 1.14
N ILE A 73 -12.71 -1.86 0.67
CA ILE A 73 -11.53 -1.29 0.02
C ILE A 73 -10.66 -0.67 1.10
N THR A 74 -9.36 -0.93 1.05
CA THR A 74 -8.38 -0.37 1.98
C THR A 74 -7.35 0.43 1.21
N ILE A 75 -7.01 1.60 1.73
CA ILE A 75 -5.99 2.47 1.19
C ILE A 75 -4.78 2.42 2.13
N TRP A 76 -3.61 2.14 1.58
CA TRP A 76 -2.36 2.01 2.31
C TRP A 76 -1.36 3.07 1.84
N LEU A 77 -0.61 3.63 2.78
CA LEU A 77 0.51 4.52 2.51
C LEU A 77 1.78 3.94 3.10
N GLY A 78 2.79 3.75 2.26
CA GLY A 78 4.10 3.24 2.61
C GLY A 78 5.22 4.22 2.29
N ILE A 79 6.35 4.05 2.96
CA ILE A 79 7.58 4.78 2.69
C ILE A 79 8.70 3.80 2.37
N THR A 80 9.49 4.13 1.35
CA THR A 80 10.74 3.43 1.03
C THR A 80 11.88 4.44 1.04
N TYR A 81 12.91 4.17 1.83
CA TYR A 81 14.13 4.99 1.84
C TYR A 81 15.07 4.56 0.72
N LEU A 82 15.68 5.54 0.07
CA LEU A 82 16.54 5.37 -1.09
C LEU A 82 17.91 6.03 -0.83
N LYS A 83 18.93 5.49 -1.49
CA LYS A 83 20.25 6.09 -1.57
C LYS A 83 20.61 6.40 -3.01
N GLU A 84 20.94 7.65 -3.25
CA GLU A 84 21.49 8.10 -4.52
C GLU A 84 23.00 7.83 -4.56
N GLN A 85 23.47 7.15 -5.61
CA GLN A 85 24.88 6.98 -5.95
C GLN A 85 25.03 6.99 -7.47
N ASN A 86 25.97 7.79 -8.00
CA ASN A 86 26.20 7.91 -9.45
C ASN A 86 24.92 8.19 -10.24
N ASN A 87 24.07 9.11 -9.75
CA ASN A 87 22.76 9.47 -10.31
C ASN A 87 21.75 8.31 -10.38
N THR A 88 21.99 7.21 -9.67
CA THR A 88 21.04 6.09 -9.55
C THR A 88 20.47 6.01 -8.14
N HIS A 89 19.17 5.71 -8.05
CA HIS A 89 18.47 5.55 -6.78
C HIS A 89 18.33 4.07 -6.44
N THR A 90 18.93 3.66 -5.33
CA THR A 90 18.88 2.27 -4.86
C THR A 90 18.09 2.19 -3.55
N PRO A 91 17.12 1.26 -3.42
CA PRO A 91 16.40 1.06 -2.18
C PRO A 91 17.34 0.66 -1.04
N TYR A 92 17.18 1.33 0.10
CA TYR A 92 17.85 0.95 1.33
C TYR A 92 17.17 -0.29 1.90
N LYS A 93 17.96 -1.29 2.34
CA LYS A 93 17.42 -2.43 3.10
C LYS A 93 16.96 -1.92 4.47
N THR A 94 15.69 -1.54 4.54
CA THR A 94 14.97 -1.20 5.76
C THR A 94 13.73 -2.10 5.86
N PRO A 95 13.20 -2.32 7.07
CA PRO A 95 11.86 -2.87 7.21
C PRO A 95 10.88 -2.04 6.39
N LYS A 96 10.16 -2.69 5.48
CA LYS A 96 9.08 -2.03 4.75
C LYS A 96 7.92 -1.82 5.72
N ALA A 97 7.41 -0.61 5.76
CA ALA A 97 6.23 -0.28 6.55
C ALA A 97 5.18 0.37 5.65
N MET A 98 3.93 -0.06 5.83
CA MET A 98 2.75 0.55 5.26
C MET A 98 1.73 0.75 6.38
N GLN A 99 0.99 1.86 6.32
CA GLN A 99 -0.10 2.14 7.21
C GLN A 99 -1.41 2.18 6.43
N CYS A 100 -2.43 1.49 6.92
CA CYS A 100 -3.79 1.65 6.42
C CYS A 100 -4.30 3.03 6.86
N ILE A 101 -4.68 3.87 5.90
CA ILE A 101 -5.12 5.25 6.15
C ILE A 101 -6.62 5.44 5.92
N ALA A 102 -7.28 4.52 5.22
CA ALA A 102 -8.72 4.55 5.00
C ALA A 102 -9.26 3.15 4.70
N ILE A 103 -10.53 2.95 5.09
CA ILE A 103 -11.35 1.80 4.75
C ILE A 103 -12.66 2.35 4.19
N ILE A 104 -13.07 1.87 3.02
CA ILE A 104 -14.27 2.27 2.29
C ILE A 104 -15.17 1.06 2.12
#